data_AF-A0A7W0ZG26-F1
#
_entry.id   AF-A0A7W0ZG26-F1
#
_cell.length_a   1.000
_cell.length_b   1.000
_cell.length_c   1.000
_cell.angle_alpha   90.00
_cell.angle_beta   90.00
_cell.angle_gamma   90.00
#
_symmetry.space_group_name_H-M   'P 1'
#
loop_
_entity.id
_entity.type
_entity.pdbx_description
1 polymer ?
#
loop_
_entity_poly.entity_id
_entity_poly.type
_entity_poly.pdbx_seq_one_letter_code
_entity_poly.pdbx_strand_id
1 'polypeptide(L)' 'WFLEDEGYELAVFHSHVSSPPRPSRTDVENIGLWAGRPYLIYALRTGELAGWRIENGRIEPLALVAAAD' A
#
# COMPACT_ATOMS: atom_id res chain seq x y z
N TRP A 1 -3.76 -22.58 7.01
CA TRP A 1 -5.01 -21.82 6.90
C TRP A 1 -4.61 -20.40 6.60
N PHE A 2 -5.24 -19.74 5.62
CA PHE A 2 -4.95 -18.34 5.28
C PHE A 2 -6.13 -17.48 5.71
N LEU A 3 -5.88 -16.24 6.13
CA LEU A 3 -6.96 -15.28 6.44
C LEU A 3 -7.86 -15.01 5.22
N GLU A 4 -7.33 -15.19 4.01
CA GLU A 4 -8.11 -15.14 2.78
C GLU A 4 -9.21 -16.21 2.74
N ASP A 5 -9.00 -17.38 3.36
CA ASP A 5 -10.03 -18.44 3.48
C ASP A 5 -11.21 -18.01 4.37
N GLU A 6 -11.00 -17.00 5.22
CA GLU A 6 -12.01 -16.39 6.08
C GLU A 6 -12.61 -15.11 5.45
N GLY A 7 -12.26 -14.80 4.20
CA GLY A 7 -12.78 -13.66 3.46
C GLY A 7 -12.03 -12.34 3.65
N TYR A 8 -10.87 -12.34 4.30
CA TYR A 8 -10.04 -11.14 4.42
C TYR A 8 -9.27 -10.85 3.13
N GLU A 9 -9.08 -9.56 2.83
CA GLU A 9 -8.15 -9.11 1.80
C GLU A 9 -6.77 -8.83 2.40
N LEU A 10 -5.71 -9.29 1.74
CA LEU A 10 -4.34 -8.96 2.13
C LEU A 10 -3.91 -7.60 1.56
N ALA A 11 -3.20 -6.83 2.39
CA ALA A 11 -2.57 -5.57 2.02
C ALA A 11 -1.06 -5.64 2.26
N VAL A 12 -0.31 -4.87 1.47
CA VAL A 12 1.12 -4.64 1.70
C VAL A 12 1.30 -3.32 2.43
N PHE A 13 2.19 -3.29 3.42
CA PHE A 13 2.52 -2.09 4.16
C PHE A 13 4.03 -1.96 4.30
N HIS A 14 4.54 -0.75 4.09
CA HIS A 14 5.88 -0.38 4.52
C HIS A 14 5.99 1.10 4.88
N SER A 15 7.13 1.47 5.45
CA SER A 15 7.38 2.84 5.88
C SER A 15 8.47 3.50 5.04
N HIS A 16 8.30 4.79 4.76
CA HIS A 16 9.36 5.66 4.29
C HIS A 16 9.93 6.45 5.46
N VAL A 17 11.25 6.35 5.66
CA VAL A 17 11.94 7.10 6.72
C VAL A 17 11.98 8.59 6.38
N SER A 18 12.22 8.94 5.11
CA SER A 18 12.50 10.31 4.69
C SER A 18 11.79 10.75 3.40
N SER A 19 11.11 9.84 2.69
CA SER A 19 10.40 10.17 1.46
C SER A 19 8.90 10.36 1.72
N PRO A 20 8.19 11.15 0.89
CA PRO A 20 6.73 11.16 0.89
C PRO A 20 6.17 9.75 0.68
N PRO A 21 4.92 9.48 1.11
CA PRO A 21 4.33 8.14 1.03
C PRO A 21 3.78 7.88 -0.39
N ARG A 22 4.65 7.89 -1.40
CA ARG A 22 4.33 7.56 -2.81
C ARG A 22 5.21 6.40 -3.28
N PRO A 23 4.69 5.40 -4.01
CA PRO A 23 5.50 4.30 -4.52
C PRO A 23 6.69 4.79 -5.35
N SER A 24 7.84 4.21 -5.07
CA SER A 24 9.09 4.38 -5.80
C SER A 24 9.12 3.48 -7.04
N ARG A 25 10.15 3.67 -7.89
CA ARG A 25 10.40 2.75 -9.01
C ARG A 25 10.63 1.32 -8.53
N THR A 26 11.37 1.13 -7.44
CA THR A 26 11.65 -0.18 -6.86
C THR A 26 10.38 -0.87 -6.38
N ASP A 27 9.41 -0.11 -5.84
CA ASP A 27 8.13 -0.68 -5.44
C ASP A 27 7.34 -1.21 -6.65
N VAL A 28 7.35 -0.48 -7.77
CA VAL A 28 6.71 -0.91 -9.02
C VAL A 28 7.41 -2.13 -9.62
N GLU A 29 8.73 -2.14 -9.64
CA GLU A 29 9.53 -3.24 -10.19
C GLU A 29 9.39 -4.53 -9.36
N ASN A 30 9.21 -4.41 -8.04
CA ASN A 30 9.16 -5.55 -7.12
C ASN A 30 7.75 -5.93 -6.65
N ILE A 31 6.69 -5.30 -7.18
CA ILE A 31 5.31 -5.53 -6.70
C ILE A 31 4.88 -7.01 -6.82
N GLY A 32 5.35 -7.71 -7.86
CA GLY A 32 5.21 -9.16 -8.00
C GLY A 32 3.78 -9.67 -7.78
N LEU A 33 3.64 -10.66 -6.89
CA LEU A 33 2.36 -11.30 -6.54
C LEU A 33 1.38 -10.36 -5.81
N TRP A 34 1.83 -9.18 -5.40
CA TRP A 34 1.01 -8.18 -4.73
C TRP A 34 0.37 -7.17 -5.68
N ALA A 35 0.58 -7.31 -7.00
CA ALA A 35 -0.04 -6.42 -7.98
C ALA A 35 -1.56 -6.37 -7.80
N GLY A 36 -2.12 -5.16 -7.83
CA GLY A 36 -3.56 -4.91 -7.62
C GLY A 36 -4.03 -4.92 -6.16
N ARG A 37 -3.24 -5.46 -5.22
CA ARG A 37 -3.57 -5.43 -3.79
C ARG A 37 -3.40 -4.02 -3.20
N PRO A 38 -4.11 -3.67 -2.11
CA PRO A 38 -3.88 -2.43 -1.38
C PRO A 38 -2.42 -2.32 -0.94
N TYR A 39 -1.81 -1.17 -1.24
CA TYR A 39 -0.41 -0.89 -0.97
C TYR A 39 -0.29 0.39 -0.14
N LEU A 40 0.05 0.25 1.13
CA LEU A 40 0.04 1.31 2.11
C LEU A 40 1.46 1.77 2.41
N ILE A 41 1.69 3.08 2.38
CA ILE A 41 2.98 3.67 2.73
C ILE A 41 2.78 4.69 3.84
N TYR A 42 3.56 4.53 4.92
CA TYR A 42 3.58 5.48 6.03
C TYR A 42 4.87 6.29 6.03
N ALA A 43 4.77 7.61 5.98
CA ALA A 43 5.92 8.51 6.05
C ALA A 43 6.23 8.89 7.50
N LEU A 44 7.30 8.31 8.06
CA LEU A 44 7.63 8.42 9.49
C LEU A 44 7.83 9.88 9.96
N ARG A 45 8.38 10.75 9.12
CA ARG A 45 8.65 12.15 9.50
C ARG A 45 7.40 13.02 9.57
N THR A 46 6.39 12.74 8.76
CA THR A 46 5.19 13.58 8.66
C THR A 46 3.98 12.95 9.35
N GLY A 47 4.03 11.64 9.61
CA GLY A 47 2.88 10.88 10.09
C GLY A 47 1.81 10.66 9.02
N GLU A 48 2.14 10.90 7.75
CA GLU A 48 1.19 10.73 6.65
C GLU A 48 1.10 9.26 6.25
N LEU A 49 -0.13 8.74 6.21
CA LEU A 49 -0.47 7.44 5.64
C LEU A 49 -1.17 7.66 4.31
N ALA A 50 -0.67 7.03 3.25
CA ALA A 50 -1.31 7.04 1.94
C ALA A 50 -1.50 5.62 1.41
N GLY A 51 -2.62 5.42 0.71
CA GLY A 51 -2.96 4.16 0.04
C GLY A 51 -2.76 4.27 -1.46
N TRP A 52 -2.33 3.16 -2.06
CA TRP A 52 -2.09 3.02 -3.49
C TRP A 52 -2.54 1.65 -4.00
N ARG A 53 -2.76 1.58 -5.31
CA ARG A 53 -2.75 0.33 -6.08
C ARG A 53 -1.64 0.41 -7.12
N ILE A 54 -0.87 -0.66 -7.21
CA ILE A 54 0.17 -0.82 -8.22
C ILE A 54 -0.20 -2.01 -9.08
N GLU A 55 -0.50 -1.77 -10.35
CA GLU A 55 -0.91 -2.81 -11.29
C GLU A 55 -0.51 -2.45 -12.72
N ASN A 56 0.04 -3.42 -13.46
CA ASN A 56 0.48 -3.21 -14.86
C ASN A 56 1.41 -1.98 -15.03
N GLY A 57 2.29 -1.75 -14.06
CA GLY A 57 3.22 -0.62 -14.04
C GLY A 57 2.60 0.74 -13.69
N ARG A 58 1.30 0.80 -13.39
CA ARG A 58 0.59 2.03 -13.03
C ARG A 58 0.52 2.16 -11.51
N ILE A 59 0.55 3.40 -11.04
CA ILE A 59 0.35 3.75 -9.64
C ILE A 59 -0.93 4.58 -9.57
N GLU A 60 -1.93 4.09 -8.87
CA GLU A 60 -3.21 4.75 -8.67
C GLU A 60 -3.47 5.00 -7.18
N PRO A 61 -4.01 6.17 -6.78
CA PRO A 61 -4.32 6.43 -5.39
C PRO A 61 -5.48 5.56 -4.91
N LEU A 62 -5.38 5.05 -3.69
CA LEU A 62 -6.46 4.37 -2.98
C LEU A 62 -6.92 5.25 -1.82
N ALA A 63 -8.19 5.67 -1.86
CA ALA A 63 -8.76 6.50 -0.81
C ALA A 63 -8.80 5.74 0.52
N LEU A 64 -8.30 6.38 1.58
CA LEU A 64 -8.37 5.85 2.94
C LEU A 64 -9.43 6.62 3.71
N VAL A 65 -10.22 5.88 4.48
CA VAL A 65 -11.20 6.46 5.42
C VAL A 65 -10.78 6.02 6.82
N ALA A 66 -10.77 6.97 7.76
CA ALA A 66 -10.65 6.61 9.16
C ALA A 66 -11.89 5.78 9.54
N ALA A 67 -11.69 4.72 10.31
CA ALA A 67 -12.82 4.06 10.94
C ALA A 67 -13.52 5.07 11.85
N ALA A 68 -14.85 5.07 11.83
CA ALA A 68 -15.61 5.81 12.84
C ALA A 68 -15.39 5.14 14.20
N ASP A 69 -15.24 5.94 15.24
CA ASP A 69 -15.10 5.49 16.63
C ASP A 69 -16.34 4.71 17.12
#